data_AF-A0A2N1DRH3-F1
#
_entry.id   AF-A0A2N1DRH3-F1
#
_cell.length_a   1.000
_cell.length_b   1.000
_cell.length_c   1.000
_cell.angle_alpha   90.00
_cell.angle_beta   90.00
_cell.angle_gamma   90.00
#
_symmetry.space_group_name_H-M   'P 1'
#
loop_
_entity.id
_entity.type
_entity.pdbx_description
1 polymer ?
#
loop_
_entity_poly.entity_id
_entity_poly.type
_entity_poly.pdbx_seq_one_letter_code
_entity_poly.pdbx_strand_id
1 'polypeptide(L)'
;DIPVSLTLNDIAGNTSATYVDPISQTGDAIDANLPVISSVSIPDVEMKVSDTVTVTLTVDDDGGDTYSNLSGTIDGFALSNLSRTNNTTYTAEFTVTHGGIDVAAIDDIPVSLTLDDSAGNSSAIYDAAISQDGDMIDANLTVVVFDLVEGMSSDDGQNKFSVDDDYLIYIRVPSDPDVALSAGEAAWNIWSGGGTLSEYSQIVLVGDAAGGILAADGDPVGAATTTAKATTAVTGTAIRWSETPEGGGDLRYNLNSDGVFYAYKQAESSSGVLSSTGVLWRDDRSTRVDWAANPNAGQTFSEVYLEQMPAGVLTSQGLV
;
A
#
# COMPACT_ATOMS: atom_id res chain seq x y z
N ASP A 1 -36.70 9.22 -17.00
CA ASP A 1 -37.98 9.83 -17.43
C ASP A 1 -38.86 10.28 -16.28
N ILE A 2 -39.27 11.55 -16.28
CA ILE A 2 -40.17 12.10 -15.26
C ILE A 2 -41.62 11.80 -15.67
N PRO A 3 -42.38 11.02 -14.88
CA PRO A 3 -43.79 10.80 -15.18
C PRO A 3 -44.57 12.10 -14.97
N VAL A 4 -45.32 12.51 -15.99
CA VAL A 4 -46.22 13.67 -15.91
C VAL A 4 -47.66 13.25 -16.15
N SER A 5 -48.60 13.97 -15.54
CA SER A 5 -50.02 13.82 -15.79
C SER A 5 -50.62 15.20 -15.94
N LEU A 6 -50.78 15.65 -17.18
CA LEU A 6 -51.29 16.99 -17.50
C LEU A 6 -52.70 16.91 -18.09
N THR A 7 -53.60 17.72 -17.57
CA THR A 7 -54.94 17.90 -18.15
C THR A 7 -55.23 19.40 -18.21
N LEU A 8 -55.72 19.88 -19.35
CA LEU A 8 -56.00 21.30 -19.58
C LEU A 8 -57.51 21.53 -19.64
N ASN A 9 -57.99 22.60 -19.00
CA ASN A 9 -59.37 23.05 -19.09
C ASN A 9 -59.44 24.40 -19.81
N ASP A 10 -60.41 24.56 -20.70
CA ASP A 10 -60.70 25.85 -21.32
C ASP A 10 -61.78 26.64 -20.54
N ILE A 11 -61.98 27.91 -20.92
CA ILE A 11 -62.97 28.80 -20.31
C ILE A 11 -64.43 28.40 -20.63
N ALA A 12 -64.63 27.53 -21.62
CA ALA A 12 -65.92 26.96 -21.96
C ALA A 12 -66.22 25.66 -21.17
N GLY A 13 -65.28 25.20 -20.34
CA GLY A 13 -65.44 24.01 -19.50
C GLY A 13 -65.10 22.69 -20.17
N ASN A 14 -64.43 22.70 -21.34
CA ASN A 14 -63.94 21.47 -21.97
C ASN A 14 -62.61 21.05 -21.33
N THR A 15 -62.43 19.74 -21.13
CA THR A 15 -61.22 19.14 -20.59
C THR A 15 -60.49 18.36 -21.68
N SER A 16 -59.18 18.53 -21.80
CA SER A 16 -58.35 17.76 -22.74
C SER A 16 -58.29 16.27 -22.35
N ALA A 17 -57.84 15.42 -23.27
CA ALA A 17 -57.33 14.11 -22.86
C ALA A 17 -56.12 14.31 -21.90
N THR A 18 -55.95 13.38 -20.97
CA THR A 18 -54.78 13.39 -20.07
C THR A 18 -53.53 13.05 -20.88
N TYR A 19 -52.55 13.94 -20.84
CA TYR A 19 -51.21 13.68 -21.35
C TYR A 19 -50.42 12.93 -20.26
N VAL A 20 -49.95 11.73 -20.59
CA VAL A 20 -49.24 10.82 -19.67
C VAL A 20 -47.88 10.39 -20.21
N ASP A 21 -47.49 10.85 -21.39
CA ASP A 21 -46.19 10.50 -21.95
C ASP A 21 -45.11 11.17 -21.10
N PRO A 22 -44.05 10.43 -20.71
CA PRO A 22 -42.98 11.02 -19.94
C PRO A 22 -42.27 12.12 -20.73
N ILE A 23 -41.87 13.17 -20.01
CA ILE A 23 -40.96 14.16 -20.59
C ILE A 23 -39.55 13.59 -20.45
N SER A 24 -38.91 13.34 -21.58
CA SER A 24 -37.51 12.91 -21.67
C SER A 24 -36.72 14.05 -22.31
N GLN A 25 -36.01 14.83 -21.49
CA GLN A 25 -35.15 15.92 -21.96
C GLN A 25 -33.72 15.73 -21.45
N THR A 26 -32.73 15.96 -22.31
CA THR A 26 -31.33 16.04 -21.88
C THR A 26 -31.16 17.21 -20.93
N GLY A 27 -30.76 16.94 -19.68
CA GLY A 27 -30.56 17.95 -18.64
C GLY A 27 -31.80 18.30 -17.80
N ASP A 28 -32.75 17.37 -17.66
CA ASP A 28 -33.81 17.49 -16.65
C ASP A 28 -33.20 17.62 -15.24
N ALA A 29 -33.80 18.47 -14.39
CA ALA A 29 -33.32 18.67 -13.02
C ALA A 29 -33.53 17.45 -12.10
N ILE A 30 -34.29 16.45 -12.57
CA ILE A 30 -34.53 15.18 -11.88
C ILE A 30 -33.99 14.10 -12.81
N ASP A 31 -32.80 13.59 -12.48
CA ASP A 31 -32.26 12.41 -13.11
C ASP A 31 -32.80 11.17 -12.40
N ALA A 32 -33.36 10.24 -13.18
CA ALA A 32 -33.94 8.99 -12.70
C ALA A 32 -33.18 7.76 -13.21
N ASN A 33 -32.09 7.97 -13.94
CA ASN A 33 -31.27 6.92 -14.51
C ASN A 33 -30.18 6.57 -13.50
N LEU A 34 -30.28 5.41 -12.86
CA LEU A 34 -29.26 4.95 -11.93
C LEU A 34 -28.14 4.24 -12.69
N PRO A 35 -26.86 4.38 -12.27
CA PRO A 35 -25.82 3.48 -12.72
C PRO A 35 -26.15 2.03 -12.33
N VAL A 36 -25.76 1.09 -13.17
CA VAL A 36 -25.92 -0.34 -12.91
C VAL A 36 -24.59 -1.04 -13.20
N ILE A 37 -24.03 -1.71 -12.19
CA ILE A 37 -22.88 -2.59 -12.35
C ILE A 37 -23.43 -3.99 -12.66
N SER A 38 -23.05 -4.54 -13.81
CA SER A 38 -23.53 -5.85 -14.27
C SER A 38 -22.52 -6.97 -14.02
N SER A 39 -21.22 -6.67 -14.01
CA SER A 39 -20.19 -7.62 -13.58
C SER A 39 -18.92 -6.93 -13.10
N VAL A 40 -18.21 -7.61 -12.19
CA VAL A 40 -16.89 -7.23 -11.70
C VAL A 40 -15.94 -8.40 -11.91
N SER A 41 -14.71 -8.13 -12.35
CA SER A 41 -13.69 -9.16 -12.59
C SER A 41 -12.30 -8.64 -12.28
N ILE A 42 -11.41 -9.57 -11.94
CA ILE A 42 -9.98 -9.36 -11.71
C ILE A 42 -9.19 -10.41 -12.52
N PRO A 43 -7.86 -10.23 -12.74
CA PRO A 43 -7.03 -11.24 -13.34
C PRO A 43 -7.03 -12.55 -12.54
N ASP A 44 -7.06 -13.68 -13.24
CA ASP A 44 -7.06 -15.03 -12.67
C ASP A 44 -5.64 -15.49 -12.29
N VAL A 45 -5.11 -14.90 -11.22
CA VAL A 45 -3.72 -15.09 -10.76
C VAL A 45 -3.60 -14.94 -9.24
N GLU A 46 -2.55 -15.52 -8.68
CA GLU A 46 -2.15 -15.30 -7.29
C GLU A 46 -1.81 -13.81 -7.07
N MET A 47 -2.28 -13.28 -5.95
CA MET A 47 -2.11 -11.89 -5.51
C MET A 47 -1.52 -11.90 -4.10
N LYS A 48 -0.46 -11.12 -3.89
CA LYS A 48 0.25 -10.99 -2.61
C LYS A 48 0.28 -9.55 -2.14
N VAL A 49 0.66 -9.33 -0.89
CA VAL A 49 0.89 -7.97 -0.36
C VAL A 49 1.78 -7.15 -1.31
N SER A 50 1.41 -5.89 -1.49
CA SER A 50 1.97 -4.93 -2.46
C SER A 50 1.59 -5.13 -3.93
N ASP A 51 0.85 -6.19 -4.29
CA ASP A 51 0.27 -6.28 -5.63
C ASP A 51 -0.84 -5.25 -5.80
N THR A 52 -0.77 -4.50 -6.91
CA THR A 52 -1.86 -3.64 -7.40
C THR A 52 -2.65 -4.40 -8.44
N VAL A 53 -3.91 -4.69 -8.11
CA VAL A 53 -4.80 -5.52 -8.90
C VAL A 53 -5.74 -4.62 -9.69
N THR A 54 -5.72 -4.74 -11.01
CA THR A 54 -6.67 -4.04 -11.88
C THR A 54 -8.03 -4.73 -11.86
N VAL A 55 -9.05 -3.98 -11.48
CA VAL A 55 -10.46 -4.40 -11.48
C VAL A 55 -11.13 -3.91 -12.74
N THR A 56 -11.87 -4.79 -13.42
CA THR A 56 -12.73 -4.41 -14.55
C THR A 56 -14.19 -4.47 -14.15
N LEU A 57 -14.88 -3.33 -14.23
CA LEU A 57 -16.31 -3.19 -14.01
C LEU A 57 -17.01 -3.11 -15.37
N THR A 58 -17.97 -4.00 -15.60
CA THR A 58 -18.95 -3.85 -16.68
C THR A 58 -20.19 -3.18 -16.11
N VAL A 59 -20.65 -2.17 -16.82
CA VAL A 59 -21.84 -1.39 -16.45
C VAL A 59 -22.83 -1.39 -17.61
N ASP A 60 -24.08 -1.05 -17.33
CA ASP A 60 -25.02 -0.70 -18.40
C ASP A 60 -24.49 0.51 -19.18
N ASP A 61 -24.90 0.64 -20.45
CA ASP A 61 -24.47 1.74 -21.32
C ASP A 61 -24.74 3.09 -20.63
N ASP A 62 -23.65 3.77 -20.27
CA ASP A 62 -23.70 4.99 -19.48
C ASP A 62 -24.28 6.19 -20.24
N GLY A 63 -24.60 6.02 -21.53
CA GLY A 63 -25.23 7.06 -22.34
C GLY A 63 -24.36 8.29 -22.55
N GLY A 64 -23.05 8.19 -22.26
CA GLY A 64 -22.12 9.31 -22.26
C GLY A 64 -21.98 10.03 -20.92
N ASP A 65 -22.74 9.63 -19.89
CA ASP A 65 -22.48 10.06 -18.52
C ASP A 65 -21.27 9.31 -17.95
N THR A 66 -20.32 10.01 -17.33
CA THR A 66 -19.15 9.37 -16.74
C THR A 66 -19.40 9.13 -15.26
N TYR A 67 -19.48 7.86 -14.87
CA TYR A 67 -19.68 7.48 -13.49
C TYR A 67 -18.46 7.81 -12.62
N SER A 68 -18.74 8.10 -11.35
CA SER A 68 -17.78 8.56 -10.35
C SER A 68 -18.06 7.92 -8.99
N ASN A 69 -17.31 8.31 -7.96
CA ASN A 69 -17.48 7.86 -6.57
C ASN A 69 -17.60 6.34 -6.40
N LEU A 70 -16.74 5.57 -7.10
CA LEU A 70 -16.61 4.14 -6.83
C LEU A 70 -16.29 3.96 -5.35
N SER A 71 -17.19 3.29 -4.64
CA SER A 71 -17.13 3.10 -3.20
C SER A 71 -17.37 1.65 -2.85
N GLY A 72 -16.78 1.20 -1.74
CA GLY A 72 -16.83 -0.16 -1.26
C GLY A 72 -15.51 -0.91 -1.45
N THR A 73 -15.56 -2.24 -1.46
CA THR A 73 -14.37 -3.10 -1.34
C THR A 73 -14.46 -4.38 -2.16
N ILE A 74 -13.30 -4.93 -2.52
CA ILE A 74 -13.10 -6.32 -2.93
C ILE A 74 -12.22 -6.96 -1.86
N ASP A 75 -12.71 -8.02 -1.21
CA ASP A 75 -12.05 -8.66 -0.05
C ASP A 75 -11.65 -7.71 1.09
N GLY A 76 -12.42 -6.64 1.28
CA GLY A 76 -12.11 -5.59 2.25
C GLY A 76 -11.05 -4.58 1.80
N PHE A 77 -10.38 -4.79 0.65
CA PHE A 77 -9.51 -3.79 0.04
C PHE A 77 -10.33 -2.72 -0.68
N ALA A 78 -10.07 -1.45 -0.34
CA ALA A 78 -10.73 -0.31 -0.97
C ALA A 78 -10.20 -0.08 -2.38
N LEU A 79 -11.10 0.31 -3.29
CA LEU A 79 -10.76 0.59 -4.68
C LEU A 79 -10.40 2.07 -4.87
N SER A 80 -9.55 2.33 -5.85
CA SER A 80 -9.09 3.65 -6.26
C SER A 80 -8.93 3.71 -7.78
N ASN A 81 -8.49 4.87 -8.30
CA ASN A 81 -8.14 5.04 -9.72
C ASN A 81 -9.25 4.65 -10.71
N LEU A 82 -10.52 4.92 -10.37
CA LEU A 82 -11.63 4.71 -11.30
C LEU A 82 -11.39 5.47 -12.61
N SER A 83 -11.46 4.76 -13.72
CA SER A 83 -11.26 5.30 -15.06
C SER A 83 -12.23 4.68 -16.06
N ARG A 84 -12.85 5.50 -16.89
CA ARG A 84 -13.75 5.06 -17.95
C ARG A 84 -12.95 4.59 -19.16
N THR A 85 -13.14 3.33 -19.55
CA THR A 85 -12.54 2.79 -20.79
C THR A 85 -13.46 3.01 -21.99
N ASN A 86 -14.75 2.73 -21.82
CA ASN A 86 -15.81 3.01 -22.80
C ASN A 86 -17.16 3.13 -22.07
N ASN A 87 -18.26 3.27 -22.82
CA ASN A 87 -19.60 3.46 -22.26
C ASN A 87 -20.18 2.27 -21.46
N THR A 88 -19.54 1.10 -21.52
CA THR A 88 -19.96 -0.11 -20.81
C THR A 88 -18.86 -0.68 -19.92
N THR A 89 -17.71 0.00 -19.82
CA THR A 89 -16.53 -0.57 -19.16
C THR A 89 -15.73 0.50 -18.42
N TYR A 90 -15.50 0.25 -17.14
CA TYR A 90 -14.64 1.03 -16.25
C TYR A 90 -13.55 0.14 -15.67
N THR A 91 -12.40 0.73 -15.38
CA THR A 91 -11.31 0.09 -14.64
C THR A 91 -11.11 0.80 -13.32
N ALA A 92 -10.72 0.07 -12.30
CA ALA A 92 -10.27 0.59 -11.02
C ALA A 92 -9.12 -0.28 -10.51
N GLU A 93 -8.54 0.07 -9.37
CA GLU A 93 -7.43 -0.69 -8.78
C GLU A 93 -7.62 -0.83 -7.28
N PHE A 94 -7.24 -1.97 -6.72
CA PHE A 94 -6.98 -2.11 -5.28
C PHE A 94 -5.56 -2.63 -5.08
N THR A 95 -5.00 -2.38 -3.90
CA THR A 95 -3.70 -2.90 -3.51
C THR A 95 -3.89 -3.85 -2.34
N VAL A 96 -3.31 -5.05 -2.43
CA VAL A 96 -3.30 -6.00 -1.32
C VAL A 96 -2.36 -5.47 -0.24
N THR A 97 -2.88 -5.29 0.96
CA THR A 97 -2.13 -4.78 2.11
C THR A 97 -2.01 -5.82 3.20
N HIS A 98 -0.91 -5.79 3.96
CA HIS A 98 -0.73 -6.64 5.14
C HIS A 98 -1.87 -6.48 6.16
N GLY A 99 -2.33 -7.60 6.71
CA GLY A 99 -3.37 -7.65 7.74
C GLY A 99 -4.79 -7.85 7.19
N GLY A 100 -4.90 -8.14 5.90
CA GLY A 100 -6.13 -8.62 5.27
C GLY A 100 -6.44 -10.09 5.60
N ILE A 101 -7.48 -10.63 4.98
CA ILE A 101 -7.86 -12.03 5.10
C ILE A 101 -7.19 -12.79 3.95
N ASP A 102 -6.58 -13.94 4.23
CA ASP A 102 -6.07 -14.80 3.17
C ASP A 102 -7.25 -15.52 2.50
N VAL A 103 -7.26 -15.55 1.17
CA VAL A 103 -8.27 -16.25 0.36
C VAL A 103 -7.59 -17.39 -0.38
N ALA A 104 -8.12 -18.60 -0.24
CA ALA A 104 -7.59 -19.74 -0.99
C ALA A 104 -7.94 -19.62 -2.47
N ALA A 105 -7.12 -20.19 -3.36
CA ALA A 105 -7.28 -20.08 -4.82
C ALA A 105 -8.65 -20.53 -5.39
N ILE A 106 -9.44 -21.29 -4.63
CA ILE A 106 -10.75 -21.83 -5.04
C ILE A 106 -11.93 -21.18 -4.29
N ASP A 107 -11.64 -20.28 -3.35
CA ASP A 107 -12.65 -19.63 -2.54
C ASP A 107 -13.15 -18.37 -3.25
N ASP A 108 -14.44 -18.07 -3.09
CA ASP A 108 -15.05 -16.90 -3.70
C ASP A 108 -14.60 -15.62 -3.00
N ILE A 109 -14.19 -14.61 -3.78
CA ILE A 109 -13.75 -13.31 -3.30
C ILE A 109 -14.96 -12.38 -3.13
N PRO A 110 -15.25 -11.89 -1.91
CA PRO A 110 -16.43 -11.06 -1.68
C PRO A 110 -16.26 -9.66 -2.29
N VAL A 111 -17.34 -9.15 -2.88
CA VAL A 111 -17.41 -7.82 -3.49
C VAL A 111 -18.55 -7.03 -2.83
N SER A 112 -18.37 -5.73 -2.68
CA SER A 112 -19.44 -4.81 -2.31
C SER A 112 -19.13 -3.44 -2.90
N LEU A 113 -19.79 -3.05 -3.99
CA LEU A 113 -19.47 -1.82 -4.71
C LEU A 113 -20.70 -0.97 -5.05
N THR A 114 -20.52 0.34 -5.10
CA THR A 114 -21.47 1.32 -5.65
C THR A 114 -20.77 2.34 -6.54
N LEU A 115 -21.49 2.91 -7.50
CA LEU A 115 -21.07 4.02 -8.37
C LEU A 115 -22.11 5.13 -8.35
N ASP A 116 -21.68 6.37 -8.55
CA ASP A 116 -22.56 7.51 -8.74
C ASP A 116 -22.53 8.01 -10.20
N ASP A 117 -23.66 8.49 -10.71
CA ASP A 117 -23.72 9.26 -11.95
C ASP A 117 -23.29 10.73 -11.75
N SER A 118 -23.32 11.54 -12.82
CA SER A 118 -22.98 12.97 -12.73
C SER A 118 -24.04 13.82 -12.02
N ALA A 119 -25.26 13.30 -11.88
CA ALA A 119 -26.35 13.94 -11.14
C ALA A 119 -26.30 13.62 -9.62
N GLY A 120 -25.43 12.70 -9.21
CA GLY A 120 -25.24 12.26 -7.83
C GLY A 120 -26.19 11.14 -7.39
N ASN A 121 -26.79 10.39 -8.31
CA ASN A 121 -27.54 9.19 -7.97
C ASN A 121 -26.60 7.98 -7.88
N SER A 122 -26.70 7.24 -6.78
CA SER A 122 -25.94 6.02 -6.55
C SER A 122 -26.62 4.80 -7.16
N SER A 123 -25.81 3.86 -7.65
CA SER A 123 -26.24 2.53 -8.06
C SER A 123 -26.82 1.73 -6.89
N ALA A 124 -27.52 0.65 -7.19
CA ALA A 124 -27.67 -0.43 -6.22
C ALA A 124 -26.28 -1.02 -5.85
N ILE A 125 -26.19 -1.64 -4.67
CA ILE A 125 -24.97 -2.35 -4.26
C ILE A 125 -24.80 -3.56 -5.18
N TYR A 126 -23.62 -3.67 -5.79
CA TYR A 126 -23.17 -4.90 -6.42
C TYR A 126 -22.44 -5.76 -5.39
N ASP A 127 -22.94 -6.96 -5.12
CA ASP A 127 -22.46 -7.86 -4.07
C ASP A 127 -22.19 -9.30 -4.55
N ALA A 128 -22.17 -9.53 -5.87
CA ALA A 128 -21.82 -10.83 -6.41
C ALA A 128 -20.30 -11.06 -6.26
N ALA A 129 -19.95 -12.16 -5.59
CA ALA A 129 -18.57 -12.56 -5.40
C ALA A 129 -17.90 -12.94 -6.72
N ILE A 130 -16.59 -12.73 -6.80
CA ILE A 130 -15.77 -13.22 -7.91
C ILE A 130 -15.46 -14.69 -7.62
N SER A 131 -15.73 -15.56 -8.60
CA SER A 131 -15.58 -17.00 -8.47
C SER A 131 -14.82 -17.53 -9.69
N GLN A 132 -13.52 -17.78 -9.51
CA GLN A 132 -12.62 -18.36 -10.50
C GLN A 132 -11.47 -19.10 -9.80
N ASP A 133 -10.77 -19.98 -10.55
CA ASP A 133 -9.75 -20.86 -10.00
C ASP A 133 -8.35 -20.25 -10.18
N GLY A 134 -7.74 -19.71 -9.13
CA GLY A 134 -6.39 -19.13 -9.25
C GLY A 134 -6.17 -17.86 -8.45
N ASP A 135 -7.24 -17.25 -7.95
CA ASP A 135 -7.23 -15.98 -7.23
C ASP A 135 -6.80 -16.10 -5.76
N MET A 136 -5.73 -16.83 -5.48
CA MET A 136 -5.22 -16.87 -4.10
C MET A 136 -4.82 -15.46 -3.67
N ILE A 137 -5.33 -14.99 -2.54
CA ILE A 137 -4.89 -13.75 -1.89
C ILE A 137 -4.09 -14.12 -0.66
N ASP A 138 -2.80 -13.78 -0.67
CA ASP A 138 -1.93 -13.86 0.51
C ASP A 138 -1.72 -12.45 1.05
N ALA A 139 -2.49 -12.09 2.08
CA ALA A 139 -2.53 -10.76 2.66
C ALA A 139 -1.75 -10.67 3.98
N ASN A 140 -0.97 -11.69 4.34
CA ASN A 140 -0.30 -11.77 5.63
C ASN A 140 1.21 -12.00 5.47
N LEU A 141 1.99 -11.13 6.14
CA LEU A 141 3.44 -11.19 6.16
C LEU A 141 3.89 -11.63 7.54
N THR A 142 4.97 -12.41 7.59
CA THR A 142 5.63 -12.76 8.84
C THR A 142 6.34 -11.53 9.40
N VAL A 143 5.93 -11.09 10.59
CA VAL A 143 6.49 -9.89 11.20
C VAL A 143 7.84 -10.19 11.87
N VAL A 144 8.84 -9.37 11.59
CA VAL A 144 10.15 -9.37 12.24
C VAL A 144 10.49 -7.94 12.67
N VAL A 145 11.06 -7.78 13.85
CA VAL A 145 11.43 -6.48 14.40
C VAL A 145 12.91 -6.49 14.74
N PHE A 146 13.62 -5.46 14.28
CA PHE A 146 14.91 -5.05 14.79
C PHE A 146 14.72 -3.79 15.63
N ASP A 147 14.74 -3.93 16.95
CA ASP A 147 14.65 -2.81 17.87
C ASP A 147 16.04 -2.28 18.22
N LEU A 148 16.48 -1.30 17.43
CA LEU A 148 17.82 -0.70 17.57
C LEU A 148 17.88 0.29 18.73
N VAL A 149 16.71 0.67 19.29
CA VAL A 149 16.58 1.55 20.46
C VAL A 149 16.86 0.74 21.72
N GLU A 150 16.30 -0.45 21.85
CA GLU A 150 16.45 -1.28 23.05
C GLU A 150 17.55 -2.34 22.94
N GLY A 151 18.13 -2.53 21.76
CA GLY A 151 19.21 -3.49 21.64
C GLY A 151 18.70 -4.91 21.45
N MET A 152 17.52 -5.11 20.87
CA MET A 152 16.88 -6.42 20.70
C MET A 152 16.35 -6.67 19.28
N SER A 153 16.00 -7.91 18.97
CA SER A 153 15.25 -8.28 17.77
C SER A 153 14.28 -9.41 18.07
N SER A 154 13.29 -9.61 17.19
CA SER A 154 12.43 -10.79 17.20
C SER A 154 13.27 -12.07 17.31
N ASP A 155 12.74 -13.08 18.01
CA ASP A 155 13.36 -14.40 18.16
C ASP A 155 12.35 -15.48 17.75
N ASP A 156 12.55 -16.05 16.57
CA ASP A 156 11.79 -17.22 16.07
C ASP A 156 12.45 -18.56 16.48
N GLY A 157 13.51 -18.50 17.30
CA GLY A 157 14.35 -19.62 17.72
C GLY A 157 15.49 -19.97 16.76
N GLN A 158 15.52 -19.41 15.55
CA GLN A 158 16.52 -19.67 14.52
C GLN A 158 17.18 -18.40 13.96
N ASN A 159 16.54 -17.24 14.13
CA ASN A 159 16.87 -15.94 13.54
C ASN A 159 17.20 -16.10 12.06
N LYS A 160 16.27 -16.66 11.29
CA LYS A 160 16.53 -17.03 9.90
C LYS A 160 15.31 -16.79 9.02
N PHE A 161 15.49 -15.94 8.01
CA PHE A 161 14.53 -15.79 6.92
C PHE A 161 14.47 -17.06 6.07
N SER A 162 13.25 -17.42 5.70
CA SER A 162 12.90 -18.55 4.84
C SER A 162 12.66 -18.08 3.41
N VAL A 163 12.72 -19.03 2.47
CA VAL A 163 12.26 -18.80 1.08
C VAL A 163 10.77 -19.04 0.93
N ASP A 164 10.16 -19.71 1.92
CA ASP A 164 8.76 -20.11 1.90
C ASP A 164 7.84 -19.05 2.54
N ASP A 165 8.40 -17.99 3.13
CA ASP A 165 7.67 -16.94 3.83
C ASP A 165 8.03 -15.55 3.26
N ASP A 166 7.03 -14.67 3.23
CA ASP A 166 7.21 -13.24 2.98
C ASP A 166 7.20 -12.47 4.32
N TYR A 167 8.03 -11.44 4.44
CA TYR A 167 8.29 -10.79 5.73
C TYR A 167 7.92 -9.31 5.76
N LEU A 168 7.38 -8.85 6.89
CA LEU A 168 7.25 -7.45 7.24
C LEU A 168 8.29 -7.12 8.33
N ILE A 169 9.36 -6.46 7.91
CA ILE A 169 10.52 -6.18 8.75
C ILE A 169 10.46 -4.72 9.23
N TYR A 170 10.24 -4.53 10.52
CA TYR A 170 10.35 -3.22 11.16
C TYR A 170 11.78 -2.99 11.68
N ILE A 171 12.35 -1.84 11.36
CA ILE A 171 13.63 -1.37 11.93
C ILE A 171 13.33 -0.16 12.80
N ARG A 172 13.25 -0.36 14.12
CA ARG A 172 12.97 0.71 15.06
C ARG A 172 14.25 1.44 15.44
N VAL A 173 14.25 2.76 15.25
CA VAL A 173 15.38 3.66 15.54
C VAL A 173 14.93 4.83 16.43
N PRO A 174 15.87 5.49 17.14
CA PRO A 174 15.57 6.70 17.87
C PRO A 174 15.01 7.80 16.95
N SER A 175 13.93 8.45 17.38
CA SER A 175 13.36 9.61 16.68
C SER A 175 14.29 10.83 16.75
N ASP A 176 15.02 10.97 17.87
CA ASP A 176 16.16 11.89 17.97
C ASP A 176 17.43 11.17 17.45
N PRO A 177 17.92 11.54 16.27
CA PRO A 177 19.02 10.86 15.63
C PRO A 177 20.39 11.19 16.25
N ASP A 178 20.44 12.07 17.25
CA ASP A 178 21.64 12.30 18.09
C ASP A 178 21.73 11.32 19.26
N VAL A 179 20.67 10.57 19.53
CA VAL A 179 20.69 9.43 20.45
C VAL A 179 21.42 8.28 19.77
N ALA A 180 22.49 7.80 20.42
CA ALA A 180 23.21 6.63 19.93
C ALA A 180 22.30 5.40 19.96
N LEU A 181 22.35 4.58 18.90
CA LEU A 181 21.77 3.24 18.94
C LEU A 181 22.36 2.48 20.12
N SER A 182 21.52 1.79 20.89
CA SER A 182 21.90 1.17 22.15
C SER A 182 22.83 -0.05 21.99
N ALA A 183 23.11 -0.45 20.75
CA ALA A 183 23.69 -1.74 20.45
C ALA A 183 24.64 -1.69 19.24
N GLY A 184 25.85 -2.24 19.43
CA GLY A 184 26.72 -2.66 18.34
C GLY A 184 26.36 -4.07 17.85
N GLU A 185 27.04 -4.56 16.81
CA GLU A 185 26.79 -5.83 16.07
C GLU A 185 26.43 -7.08 16.91
N ALA A 186 26.73 -7.13 18.21
CA ALA A 186 26.52 -8.31 19.07
C ALA A 186 25.17 -8.36 19.80
N ALA A 187 24.36 -7.29 19.81
CA ALA A 187 23.21 -7.19 20.71
C ALA A 187 21.85 -7.60 20.08
N TRP A 188 21.68 -7.51 18.76
CA TRP A 188 20.38 -7.75 18.10
C TRP A 188 20.18 -9.15 17.52
N ASN A 189 20.93 -10.18 17.96
CA ASN A 189 20.87 -11.54 17.39
C ASN A 189 20.84 -11.55 15.85
N ILE A 190 22.02 -11.42 15.22
CA ILE A 190 22.15 -11.33 13.75
C ILE A 190 21.34 -12.44 13.06
N TRP A 191 20.40 -12.03 12.20
CA TRP A 191 19.59 -12.93 11.40
C TRP A 191 20.40 -13.52 10.23
N SER A 192 19.91 -14.59 9.63
CA SER A 192 20.43 -15.19 8.41
C SER A 192 19.32 -15.41 7.39
N GLY A 193 19.63 -15.85 6.18
CA GLY A 193 18.69 -15.98 5.07
C GLY A 193 18.36 -14.66 4.39
N GLY A 194 19.13 -13.59 4.55
CA GLY A 194 18.79 -12.29 3.94
C GLY A 194 18.64 -12.35 2.41
N GLY A 195 19.34 -13.28 1.76
CA GLY A 195 19.20 -13.56 0.33
C GLY A 195 17.88 -14.22 -0.09
N THR A 196 17.06 -14.71 0.85
CA THR A 196 15.78 -15.37 0.57
C THR A 196 14.59 -14.42 0.61
N LEU A 197 14.78 -13.18 1.04
CA LEU A 197 13.74 -12.15 0.99
C LEU A 197 13.26 -11.97 -0.44
N SER A 198 11.94 -12.09 -0.61
CA SER A 198 11.24 -11.92 -1.88
C SER A 198 11.00 -10.45 -2.21
N GLU A 199 10.42 -10.20 -3.38
CA GLU A 199 9.90 -8.88 -3.77
C GLU A 199 8.59 -8.49 -3.05
N TYR A 200 7.94 -9.44 -2.36
CA TYR A 200 6.71 -9.23 -1.59
C TYR A 200 6.98 -8.93 -0.11
N SER A 201 8.23 -9.15 0.33
CA SER A 201 8.65 -8.72 1.66
C SER A 201 8.72 -7.19 1.73
N GLN A 202 8.50 -6.62 2.91
CA GLN A 202 8.50 -5.17 3.13
C GLN A 202 9.45 -4.80 4.27
N ILE A 203 10.23 -3.74 4.09
CA ILE A 203 11.12 -3.22 5.13
C ILE A 203 10.70 -1.80 5.52
N VAL A 204 10.36 -1.59 6.78
CA VAL A 204 9.79 -0.34 7.28
C VAL A 204 10.70 0.26 8.35
N LEU A 205 11.20 1.47 8.11
CA LEU A 205 11.91 2.24 9.13
C LEU A 205 10.90 2.89 10.06
N VAL A 206 11.11 2.80 11.37
CA VAL A 206 10.14 3.30 12.34
C VAL A 206 10.79 4.05 13.50
N GLY A 207 10.23 5.20 13.86
CA GLY A 207 10.67 6.01 15.00
C GLY A 207 10.25 5.43 16.35
N ASP A 208 10.88 5.92 17.42
CA ASP A 208 10.61 5.49 18.80
C ASP A 208 9.58 6.37 19.54
N ALA A 209 9.24 7.53 18.96
CA ALA A 209 8.34 8.52 19.53
C ALA A 209 7.51 9.25 18.47
N ALA A 210 6.39 9.83 18.91
CA ALA A 210 5.51 10.66 18.08
C ALA A 210 6.24 11.89 17.52
N GLY A 211 6.06 12.18 16.22
CA GLY A 211 6.74 13.28 15.54
C GLY A 211 7.78 12.84 14.50
N GLY A 212 7.93 11.53 14.30
CA GLY A 212 8.80 10.98 13.28
C GLY A 212 10.28 11.06 13.63
N ILE A 213 11.09 10.56 12.70
CA ILE A 213 12.53 10.54 12.78
C ILE A 213 13.05 11.85 12.20
N LEU A 214 13.92 12.55 12.94
CA LEU A 214 14.54 13.78 12.45
C LEU A 214 15.78 13.47 11.57
N ALA A 215 15.99 14.31 10.57
CA ALA A 215 17.13 14.38 9.67
C ALA A 215 18.30 15.16 10.30
N ALA A 216 19.41 15.32 9.57
CA ALA A 216 20.70 15.85 10.07
C ALA A 216 20.61 17.28 10.63
N ASP A 217 19.81 18.08 9.96
CA ASP A 217 19.48 19.48 10.22
C ASP A 217 18.38 19.66 11.28
N GLY A 218 17.75 18.59 11.73
CA GLY A 218 16.62 18.61 12.66
C GLY A 218 15.25 18.69 11.98
N ASP A 219 15.19 18.69 10.64
CA ASP A 219 13.94 18.60 9.88
C ASP A 219 13.47 17.14 9.81
N PRO A 220 12.17 16.83 9.60
CA PRO A 220 11.72 15.44 9.55
C PRO A 220 12.25 14.71 8.31
N VAL A 221 12.52 13.39 8.44
CA VAL A 221 12.73 12.52 7.28
C VAL A 221 11.50 12.59 6.38
N GLY A 222 11.71 12.94 5.11
CA GLY A 222 10.64 13.23 4.15
C GLY A 222 10.64 12.36 2.90
N ALA A 223 11.64 11.49 2.73
CA ALA A 223 11.75 10.64 1.55
C ALA A 223 12.40 9.29 1.85
N ALA A 224 11.99 8.28 1.11
CA ALA A 224 12.69 7.02 0.98
C ALA A 224 13.00 6.77 -0.50
N THR A 225 14.24 6.37 -0.78
CA THR A 225 14.71 6.09 -2.13
C THR A 225 15.36 4.72 -2.17
N THR A 226 15.10 3.99 -3.24
CA THR A 226 15.79 2.74 -3.53
C THR A 226 16.87 3.03 -4.55
N THR A 227 18.13 2.78 -4.18
CA THR A 227 19.23 2.97 -5.13
C THR A 227 19.49 1.66 -5.85
N ALA A 228 19.30 1.65 -7.18
CA ALA A 228 19.78 0.58 -8.04
C ALA A 228 21.32 0.60 -8.08
N LYS A 229 21.93 -0.60 -8.12
CA LYS A 229 23.38 -0.87 -8.13
C LYS A 229 24.20 0.24 -8.81
N ALA A 230 24.88 1.08 -8.03
CA ALA A 230 25.79 2.09 -8.56
C ALA A 230 27.06 1.40 -9.07
N THR A 231 27.30 1.48 -10.37
CA THR A 231 28.57 1.08 -10.96
C THR A 231 29.69 1.90 -10.33
N THR A 232 30.71 1.20 -9.81
CA THR A 232 31.92 1.68 -9.13
C THR A 232 31.78 2.13 -7.67
N ALA A 233 32.21 1.22 -6.78
CA ALA A 233 32.63 1.37 -5.39
C ALA A 233 31.60 1.28 -4.24
N VAL A 234 30.32 1.04 -4.52
CA VAL A 234 29.38 0.52 -3.50
C VAL A 234 28.66 -0.70 -4.08
N THR A 235 29.04 -1.89 -3.65
CA THR A 235 28.32 -3.14 -3.94
C THR A 235 26.95 -3.15 -3.25
N GLY A 236 25.93 -3.63 -3.95
CA GLY A 236 24.58 -3.89 -3.42
C GLY A 236 23.53 -2.81 -3.76
N THR A 237 22.31 -3.23 -4.06
CA THR A 237 21.11 -2.38 -3.98
C THR A 237 20.88 -1.95 -2.53
N ALA A 238 20.35 -0.76 -2.28
CA ALA A 238 20.12 -0.27 -0.92
C ALA A 238 18.80 0.50 -0.80
N ILE A 239 18.23 0.49 0.39
CA ILE A 239 17.11 1.34 0.79
C ILE A 239 17.69 2.50 1.61
N ARG A 240 17.31 3.73 1.27
CA ARG A 240 17.80 4.95 1.90
C ARG A 240 16.65 5.79 2.36
N TRP A 241 16.71 6.24 3.61
CA TRP A 241 15.78 7.23 4.16
C TRP A 241 16.54 8.55 4.36
N SER A 242 16.03 9.61 3.74
CA SER A 242 16.67 10.92 3.69
C SER A 242 15.64 12.05 3.80
N GLU A 243 16.16 13.24 4.09
CA GLU A 243 15.37 14.48 4.11
C GLU A 243 14.81 14.81 2.71
N THR A 244 15.64 14.67 1.66
CA THR A 244 15.28 15.04 0.28
C THR A 244 15.14 13.83 -0.65
N PRO A 245 14.28 13.91 -1.69
CA PRO A 245 14.05 12.82 -2.64
C PRO A 245 15.21 12.48 -3.58
N GLU A 246 16.15 13.40 -3.81
CA GLU A 246 17.25 13.18 -4.78
C GLU A 246 18.45 12.44 -4.18
N GLY A 247 18.39 12.06 -2.90
CA GLY A 247 19.49 11.37 -2.20
C GLY A 247 20.76 12.22 -2.04
N GLY A 248 20.64 13.54 -2.24
CA GLY A 248 21.73 14.53 -2.16
C GLY A 248 21.75 15.39 -0.89
N GLY A 249 20.72 15.28 -0.04
CA GLY A 249 20.73 15.80 1.34
C GLY A 249 21.48 14.85 2.28
N ASP A 250 21.75 15.31 3.51
CA ASP A 250 22.45 14.51 4.52
C ASP A 250 21.69 13.20 4.82
N LEU A 251 22.19 12.11 4.23
CA LEU A 251 21.73 10.75 4.46
C LEU A 251 21.71 10.48 5.96
N ARG A 252 20.62 9.94 6.52
CA ARG A 252 20.58 9.54 7.94
C ARG A 252 20.49 8.04 8.11
N TYR A 253 19.63 7.33 7.37
CA TYR A 253 19.51 5.88 7.51
C TYR A 253 19.63 5.15 6.18
N ASN A 254 20.40 4.07 6.19
CA ASN A 254 20.64 3.27 5.00
C ASN A 254 20.70 1.80 5.38
N LEU A 255 20.00 0.98 4.61
CA LEU A 255 20.09 -0.48 4.67
C LEU A 255 20.58 -1.00 3.32
N ASN A 256 21.74 -1.64 3.33
CA ASN A 256 22.28 -2.31 2.17
C ASN A 256 21.64 -3.70 1.99
N SER A 257 21.71 -4.23 0.77
CA SER A 257 21.22 -5.58 0.43
C SER A 257 21.85 -6.72 1.22
N ASP A 258 23.02 -6.50 1.82
CA ASP A 258 23.71 -7.49 2.63
C ASP A 258 23.39 -7.39 4.12
N GLY A 259 22.35 -6.64 4.49
CA GLY A 259 21.83 -6.57 5.86
C GLY A 259 22.59 -5.64 6.78
N VAL A 260 23.46 -4.80 6.23
CA VAL A 260 24.16 -3.79 7.02
C VAL A 260 23.36 -2.50 7.05
N PHE A 261 23.01 -2.08 8.26
CA PHE A 261 22.31 -0.86 8.57
C PHE A 261 23.29 0.22 9.04
N TYR A 262 23.11 1.43 8.52
CA TYR A 262 23.93 2.59 8.84
C TYR A 262 23.06 3.74 9.29
N ALA A 263 23.46 4.36 10.40
CA ALA A 263 23.03 5.70 10.75
C ALA A 263 24.19 6.69 10.52
N TYR A 264 23.93 7.77 9.77
CA TYR A 264 24.92 8.79 9.46
C TYR A 264 24.61 10.09 10.21
N LYS A 265 25.66 10.70 10.77
CA LYS A 265 25.62 12.01 11.42
C LYS A 265 26.65 12.91 10.72
N GLN A 266 26.20 13.97 10.05
CA GLN A 266 27.12 14.99 9.55
C GLN A 266 27.69 15.74 10.76
N ALA A 267 29.01 15.77 10.90
CA ALA A 267 29.66 16.65 11.86
C ALA A 267 29.71 18.07 11.26
N GLU A 268 29.52 19.11 12.08
CA GLU A 268 29.59 20.53 11.66
C GLU A 268 30.89 20.90 10.91
N SER A 269 31.92 20.06 10.96
CA SER A 269 33.18 20.21 10.25
C SER A 269 33.40 19.12 9.19
N SER A 270 32.70 19.16 8.05
CA SER A 270 33.00 18.55 6.72
C SER A 270 33.62 17.12 6.61
N SER A 271 33.68 16.36 7.70
CA SER A 271 34.15 14.99 7.79
C SER A 271 33.12 14.28 8.65
N GLY A 272 32.06 13.79 8.02
CA GLY A 272 30.97 13.07 8.69
C GLY A 272 31.51 11.94 9.56
N VAL A 273 30.94 11.79 10.75
CA VAL A 273 31.25 10.67 11.64
C VAL A 273 30.16 9.64 11.40
N LEU A 274 30.54 8.48 10.85
CA LEU A 274 29.68 7.29 10.81
C LEU A 274 29.39 6.89 12.26
N SER A 275 28.19 7.17 12.76
CA SER A 275 27.91 7.00 14.19
C SER A 275 27.34 5.63 14.55
N SER A 276 26.93 4.78 13.60
CA SER A 276 26.70 3.36 13.89
C SER A 276 26.59 2.52 12.62
N THR A 277 27.32 1.41 12.60
CA THR A 277 27.13 0.30 11.65
C THR A 277 26.60 -0.86 12.47
N GLY A 278 25.38 -1.27 12.18
CA GLY A 278 24.77 -2.46 12.78
C GLY A 278 24.50 -3.48 11.69
N VAL A 279 24.71 -4.76 12.00
CA VAL A 279 24.41 -5.85 11.06
C VAL A 279 23.11 -6.50 11.52
N LEU A 280 22.05 -6.33 10.74
CA LEU A 280 20.73 -6.90 11.03
C LEU A 280 20.71 -8.38 10.64
N TRP A 281 21.25 -8.70 9.47
CA TRP A 281 21.44 -10.08 9.02
C TRP A 281 22.76 -10.26 8.29
N ARG A 282 23.27 -11.50 8.30
CA ARG A 282 24.42 -11.91 7.50
C ARG A 282 24.50 -13.43 7.37
N ASP A 283 24.57 -13.91 6.12
CA ASP A 283 24.65 -15.34 5.82
C ASP A 283 26.07 -15.90 5.95
N ASP A 284 27.09 -15.12 5.57
CA ASP A 284 28.50 -15.48 5.70
C ASP A 284 29.37 -14.25 6.02
N ARG A 285 30.42 -14.43 6.84
CA ARG A 285 31.45 -13.43 7.11
C ARG A 285 32.35 -13.15 5.91
N SER A 286 32.41 -14.06 4.93
CA SER A 286 33.36 -13.99 3.81
C SER A 286 32.75 -13.72 2.43
N THR A 287 31.44 -13.95 2.26
CA THR A 287 30.70 -13.71 1.02
C THR A 287 29.45 -12.88 1.29
N ARG A 288 29.25 -11.80 0.52
CA ARG A 288 28.03 -10.99 0.61
C ARG A 288 26.91 -11.77 -0.06
N VAL A 289 25.82 -11.99 0.66
CA VAL A 289 24.57 -12.50 0.09
C VAL A 289 23.61 -11.33 0.04
N ASP A 290 23.50 -10.75 -1.15
CA ASP A 290 22.54 -9.69 -1.43
C ASP A 290 21.14 -10.32 -1.58
N TRP A 291 20.09 -9.59 -1.19
CA TRP A 291 18.72 -9.95 -1.60
C TRP A 291 18.65 -10.11 -3.13
N ALA A 292 17.85 -11.06 -3.61
CA ALA A 292 17.75 -11.35 -5.04
C ALA A 292 17.07 -10.19 -5.81
N ALA A 293 16.09 -9.55 -5.18
CA ALA A 293 15.41 -8.34 -5.60
C ALA A 293 15.28 -7.41 -4.38
N ASN A 294 15.16 -6.10 -4.60
CA ASN A 294 14.91 -5.17 -3.51
C ASN A 294 13.47 -5.35 -3.01
N PRO A 295 13.24 -5.73 -1.74
CA PRO A 295 11.88 -5.94 -1.21
C PRO A 295 11.01 -4.68 -1.29
N ASN A 296 11.62 -3.49 -1.28
CA ASN A 296 10.90 -2.22 -1.32
C ASN A 296 10.87 -1.59 -2.72
N ALA A 297 11.09 -2.37 -3.78
CA ALA A 297 11.03 -1.85 -5.14
C ALA A 297 9.64 -1.29 -5.47
N GLY A 298 9.57 -0.04 -5.92
CA GLY A 298 8.31 0.61 -6.32
C GLY A 298 7.43 1.13 -5.18
N GLN A 299 7.79 0.89 -3.92
CA GLN A 299 7.03 1.37 -2.77
C GLN A 299 7.21 2.88 -2.52
N THR A 300 6.15 3.50 -2.03
CA THR A 300 6.07 4.90 -1.62
C THR A 300 6.69 5.12 -0.24
N PHE A 301 6.99 6.38 0.10
CA PHE A 301 7.54 6.73 1.41
C PHE A 301 6.66 6.28 2.57
N SER A 302 5.34 6.46 2.47
CA SER A 302 4.37 6.08 3.49
C SER A 302 4.28 4.57 3.74
N GLU A 303 4.71 3.74 2.79
CA GLU A 303 4.72 2.28 2.94
C GLU A 303 5.98 1.78 3.64
N VAL A 304 7.06 2.56 3.61
CA VAL A 304 8.40 2.15 4.08
C VAL A 304 8.89 2.96 5.28
N TYR A 305 8.04 3.82 5.83
CA TYR A 305 8.34 4.69 6.95
C TYR A 305 7.12 4.86 7.86
N LEU A 306 7.34 4.73 9.17
CA LEU A 306 6.37 5.05 10.20
C LEU A 306 6.98 5.97 11.25
N GLU A 307 6.17 6.90 11.77
CA GLU A 307 6.64 7.75 12.87
C GLU A 307 6.84 6.97 14.15
N GLN A 308 6.01 5.96 14.39
CA GLN A 308 5.99 5.16 15.60
C GLN A 308 5.62 3.72 15.30
N MET A 309 6.09 2.84 16.16
CA MET A 309 5.79 1.42 16.09
C MET A 309 4.29 1.16 16.24
N PRO A 310 3.67 0.33 15.38
CA PRO A 310 2.27 -0.03 15.55
C PRO A 310 2.03 -0.72 16.89
N ALA A 311 0.88 -0.43 17.50
CA ALA A 311 0.55 -0.90 18.84
C ALA A 311 0.57 -2.43 18.92
N GLY A 312 1.24 -2.97 19.94
CA GLY A 312 1.29 -4.40 20.21
C GLY A 312 2.30 -5.20 19.37
N VAL A 313 2.91 -4.60 18.34
CA VAL A 313 3.89 -5.32 17.49
C VAL A 313 5.11 -5.74 18.31
N LEU A 314 5.73 -4.85 19.08
CA LEU A 314 6.87 -5.21 19.95
C LEU A 314 6.53 -6.37 20.88
N THR A 315 5.41 -6.29 21.60
CA THR A 315 5.01 -7.34 22.55
C THR A 315 4.66 -8.65 21.86
N SER A 316 4.07 -8.61 20.66
CA SER A 316 3.79 -9.82 19.87
C SER A 316 5.07 -10.55 19.44
N GLN A 317 6.16 -9.81 19.33
CA GLN A 317 7.49 -10.31 18.96
C GLN A 317 8.37 -10.64 20.18
N GLY A 318 7.81 -10.59 21.39
CA GLY A 318 8.55 -10.86 22.62
C GLY A 318 9.50 -9.74 23.05
N LEU A 319 9.35 -8.54 22.49
CA LEU A 319 10.14 -7.35 22.79
C LEU A 319 9.43 -6.48 23.85
N VAL A 320 10.21 -5.76 24.65
CA VAL A 320 9.74 -4.94 25.78
C VAL A 320 10.40 -3.58 25.77
#